data_AF-A0AAD6S814-F1
#
_entry.id   AF-A0AAD6S814-F1
#
_cell.length_a   1.000
_cell.length_b   1.000
_cell.length_c   1.000
_cell.angle_alpha   90.00
_cell.angle_beta   90.00
_cell.angle_gamma   90.00
#
_symmetry.space_group_name_H-M   'P 1'
#
loop_
_entity.id
_entity.type
_entity.pdbx_description
1 polymer ?
#
loop_
_entity_poly.entity_id
_entity_poly.type
_entity_poly.pdbx_seq_one_letter_code
_entity_poly.pdbx_strand_id
1 'polypeptide(L)'
;MSTARDAVVSSPELVELILTCLPMRDLLVAAPRVSKMWNAITLTRTLQRILFFRPDPSDRRPLRNPLLMELFPPFFAPGGSHSRSSWPGGAKSIAKMPWANAPEAFRRPDASWRRMLVVQPPAPTLIVKHISHARGGDF
;
A
#
# COMPACT_ATOMS: atom_id res chain seq x y z
N MET A 1 22.33 26.78 -23.32
CA MET A 1 21.03 26.56 -23.98
C MET A 1 20.30 25.49 -23.19
N SER A 2 19.13 25.80 -22.62
CA SER A 2 18.30 24.80 -21.95
C SER A 2 17.77 23.82 -22.99
N THR A 3 18.04 22.52 -22.83
CA THR A 3 17.54 21.51 -23.76
C THR A 3 16.06 21.25 -23.50
N ALA A 4 15.34 20.67 -24.47
CA ALA A 4 13.94 20.29 -24.27
C ALA A 4 13.76 19.36 -23.05
N ARG A 5 14.76 18.53 -22.73
CA ARG A 5 14.77 17.69 -21.52
C ARG A 5 14.82 18.51 -20.24
N ASP A 6 15.65 19.55 -20.20
CA ASP A 6 15.79 20.42 -19.03
C ASP A 6 14.50 21.21 -18.79
N ALA A 7 13.81 21.61 -19.86
CA ALA A 7 12.50 22.27 -19.77
C ALA A 7 11.43 21.34 -19.16
N VAL A 8 11.40 20.07 -19.56
CA VAL A 8 10.47 19.06 -19.00
C VAL A 8 10.71 18.85 -17.52
N VAL A 9 11.96 18.63 -17.11
CA VAL A 9 12.33 18.37 -15.71
C VAL A 9 12.16 19.61 -14.82
N SER A 10 12.04 20.80 -15.42
CA SER A 10 11.78 22.06 -14.71
C SER A 10 10.29 22.43 -14.60
N SER A 11 9.40 21.75 -15.33
CA SER A 11 7.95 21.97 -15.24
C SER A 11 7.34 21.02 -14.20
N PRO A 12 6.72 21.54 -13.12
CA PRO A 12 6.13 20.70 -12.09
C PRO A 12 4.97 19.85 -12.61
N GLU A 13 4.21 20.34 -13.59
CA GLU A 13 3.07 19.63 -14.19
C GLU A 13 3.53 18.41 -14.99
N LEU A 14 4.59 18.56 -15.80
CA LEU A 14 5.15 17.47 -16.58
C LEU A 14 5.84 16.44 -15.68
N VAL A 15 6.54 16.90 -14.64
CA VAL A 15 7.13 15.99 -13.66
C VAL A 15 6.04 15.23 -12.90
N GLU A 16 4.94 15.88 -12.47
CA GLU A 16 3.83 15.19 -11.83
C GLU A 16 3.26 14.09 -12.72
N LEU A 17 3.00 14.38 -14.00
CA LEU A 17 2.55 13.38 -14.98
C LEU A 17 3.53 12.21 -15.10
N ILE A 18 4.84 12.47 -15.20
CA ILE A 18 5.86 11.41 -15.25
C ILE A 18 5.82 10.56 -13.98
N LEU A 19 5.75 11.20 -12.80
CA LEU A 19 5.69 10.50 -11.54
C LEU A 19 4.42 9.65 -11.41
N THR A 20 3.27 10.07 -11.93
CA THR A 20 2.06 9.22 -11.92
C THR A 20 2.24 7.88 -12.66
N CYS A 21 3.20 7.79 -13.57
CA CYS A 21 3.51 6.57 -14.32
C CYS A 21 4.52 5.64 -13.62
N LEU A 22 5.10 6.05 -12.49
CA LEU A 22 6.12 5.26 -11.79
C LEU A 22 5.53 4.27 -10.79
N PRO A 23 6.24 3.17 -10.50
CA PRO A 23 5.88 2.26 -9.42
C PRO A 23 5.80 2.97 -8.05
N MET A 24 4.84 2.55 -7.22
CA MET A 24 4.62 3.14 -5.89
C MET A 24 5.88 3.16 -5.01
N ARG A 25 6.73 2.11 -5.08
CA ARG A 25 7.99 2.04 -4.31
C ARG A 25 8.96 3.16 -4.70
N ASP A 26 9.08 3.47 -5.99
CA ASP A 26 9.97 4.51 -6.49
C ASP A 26 9.48 5.90 -6.08
N LEU A 27 8.16 6.10 -6.08
CA LEU A 27 7.52 7.31 -5.58
C LEU A 27 7.73 7.56 -4.09
N LEU A 28 7.83 6.49 -3.29
CA LEU A 28 8.03 6.61 -1.84
C LEU A 28 9.50 6.80 -1.46
N VAL A 29 10.43 6.22 -2.22
CA VAL A 29 11.84 6.10 -1.81
C VAL A 29 12.77 6.93 -2.68
N ALA A 30 12.64 6.86 -4.00
CA ALA A 30 13.57 7.47 -4.94
C ALA A 30 13.15 8.90 -5.30
N ALA A 31 11.90 9.10 -5.73
CA ALA A 31 11.44 10.39 -6.23
C ALA A 31 11.64 11.57 -5.25
N PRO A 32 11.34 11.44 -3.93
CA PRO A 32 11.54 12.53 -2.98
C PRO A 32 13.02 12.93 -2.78
N ARG A 33 13.96 12.06 -3.16
CA ARG A 33 15.40 12.26 -2.97
C ARG A 33 16.08 12.88 -4.20
N VAL A 34 15.41 12.99 -5.33
CA VAL A 34 15.97 13.55 -6.56
C VAL A 34 16.14 15.07 -6.45
N SER A 35 15.10 15.78 -6.02
CA SER A 35 15.12 17.22 -5.85
C SER A 35 14.04 17.71 -4.89
N LYS A 36 14.14 18.96 -4.43
CA LYS A 36 13.10 19.60 -3.61
C LYS A 36 11.76 19.70 -4.36
N MET A 37 11.79 19.92 -5.67
CA MET A 37 10.60 20.00 -6.50
C MET A 37 9.90 18.64 -6.59
N TRP A 38 10.66 17.56 -6.84
CA TRP A 38 10.10 16.21 -6.89
C TRP A 38 9.50 15.80 -5.54
N ASN A 39 10.18 16.10 -4.44
CA ASN A 39 9.63 15.90 -3.10
C ASN A 39 8.31 16.66 -2.91
N ALA A 40 8.24 17.94 -3.28
CA ALA A 40 7.01 18.73 -3.20
C ALA A 40 5.87 18.11 -4.03
N ILE A 41 6.17 17.61 -5.24
CA ILE A 41 5.20 16.94 -6.10
C ILE A 41 4.68 15.64 -5.47
N THR A 42 5.52 14.87 -4.78
CA THR A 42 5.03 13.65 -4.08
C THR A 42 4.01 13.94 -2.99
N LEU A 43 3.93 15.19 -2.51
CA LEU A 43 2.96 15.65 -1.52
C LEU A 43 1.67 16.23 -2.15
N THR A 44 1.56 16.31 -3.49
CA THR A 44 0.36 16.79 -4.16
C THR A 44 -0.81 15.84 -3.94
N ARG A 45 -2.03 16.35 -4.11
CA ARG A 45 -3.25 15.54 -3.95
C ARG A 45 -3.28 14.33 -4.89
N THR A 46 -2.80 14.48 -6.12
CA THR A 46 -2.76 13.43 -7.14
C THR A 46 -1.89 12.27 -6.68
N LEU A 47 -0.63 12.55 -6.33
CA LEU A 47 0.29 11.49 -5.91
C LEU A 47 -0.12 10.90 -4.57
N GLN A 48 -0.61 11.72 -3.64
CA GLN A 48 -1.09 11.21 -2.35
C GLN A 48 -2.29 10.27 -2.49
N ARG A 49 -3.13 10.43 -3.53
CA ARG A 49 -4.17 9.47 -3.89
C ARG A 49 -3.59 8.19 -4.50
N ILE A 50 -2.68 8.31 -5.46
CA ILE A 50 -1.99 7.16 -6.09
C ILE A 50 -1.24 6.33 -5.04
N LEU A 51 -0.63 6.98 -4.05
CA LEU A 51 0.10 6.38 -2.93
C LEU A 51 -0.80 5.88 -1.81
N PHE A 52 -2.13 5.96 -1.96
CA PHE A 52 -3.11 5.55 -0.95
C PHE A 52 -3.00 6.32 0.38
N PHE A 53 -2.35 7.48 0.43
CA PHE A 53 -2.35 8.35 1.63
C PHE A 53 -3.61 9.21 1.74
N ARG A 54 -4.32 9.40 0.63
CA ARG A 54 -5.58 10.14 0.57
C ARG A 54 -6.62 9.34 -0.19
N PRO A 55 -7.91 9.48 0.18
CA PRO A 55 -8.98 8.82 -0.55
C PRO A 55 -9.12 9.41 -1.96
N ASP A 56 -9.32 8.50 -2.92
CA ASP A 56 -9.72 8.85 -4.28
C ASP A 56 -11.20 8.49 -4.49
N PRO A 57 -12.10 9.49 -4.62
CA PRO A 57 -13.51 9.25 -4.88
C PRO A 57 -13.82 9.01 -6.37
N SER A 58 -12.82 9.17 -7.25
CA SER A 58 -13.03 9.14 -8.71
C SER A 58 -13.38 7.74 -9.22
N ASP A 59 -12.85 6.71 -8.57
CA ASP A 59 -13.09 5.32 -8.95
C ASP A 59 -14.20 4.70 -8.10
N ARG A 60 -15.16 4.04 -8.74
CA ARG A 60 -16.21 3.26 -8.07
C ARG A 60 -15.77 1.83 -7.79
N ARG A 61 -14.69 1.36 -8.41
CA ARG A 61 -14.18 0.01 -8.23
C ARG A 61 -13.18 -0.01 -7.07
N PRO A 62 -13.36 -0.89 -6.08
CA PRO A 62 -12.41 -1.02 -4.99
C PRO A 62 -11.05 -1.51 -5.50
N LEU A 63 -10.06 -0.63 -5.47
CA LEU A 63 -8.66 -0.95 -5.76
C LEU A 63 -7.94 -1.24 -4.44
N ARG A 64 -7.34 -2.43 -4.32
CA ARG A 64 -6.51 -2.80 -3.17
C ARG A 64 -5.12 -2.20 -3.31
N ASN A 65 -4.54 -1.78 -2.20
CA ASN A 65 -3.19 -1.20 -2.20
C ASN A 65 -2.15 -2.23 -2.66
N PRO A 66 -1.50 -2.04 -3.82
CA PRO A 66 -0.58 -3.03 -4.38
C PRO A 66 0.66 -3.25 -3.51
N LEU A 67 1.17 -2.21 -2.84
CA LEU A 67 2.29 -2.35 -1.92
C LEU A 67 1.90 -3.19 -0.71
N LEU A 68 0.73 -2.96 -0.13
CA LEU A 68 0.26 -3.78 1.00
C LEU A 68 -0.05 -5.21 0.58
N MET A 69 -0.58 -5.44 -0.64
CA MET A 69 -0.76 -6.80 -1.16
C MET A 69 0.55 -7.57 -1.25
N GLU A 70 1.63 -6.90 -1.65
CA GLU A 70 2.97 -7.50 -1.73
C GLU A 70 3.56 -7.78 -0.34
N LEU A 71 3.41 -6.83 0.60
CA LEU A 71 3.98 -6.93 1.95
C LEU A 71 3.19 -7.88 2.87
N PHE A 72 1.90 -8.06 2.61
CA PHE A 72 0.96 -8.79 3.46
C PHE A 72 0.10 -9.81 2.68
N PRO A 73 0.64 -10.68 1.79
CA PRO A 73 -0.17 -11.41 0.80
C PRO A 73 -1.33 -12.27 1.38
N PRO A 74 -1.15 -13.05 2.46
CA PRO A 74 -2.23 -13.76 3.14
C PRO A 74 -3.47 -12.92 3.49
N PHE A 75 -3.30 -11.62 3.77
CA PHE A 75 -4.42 -10.73 4.09
C PHE A 75 -5.24 -10.30 2.88
N PHE A 76 -4.71 -10.49 1.67
CA PHE A 76 -5.31 -10.06 0.41
C PHE A 76 -5.66 -11.23 -0.53
N ALA A 77 -5.53 -12.48 -0.08
CA ALA A 77 -5.80 -13.65 -0.89
C ALA A 77 -7.25 -13.66 -1.44
N PRO A 78 -7.46 -13.92 -2.74
CA PRO A 78 -8.80 -14.08 -3.32
C PRO A 78 -9.53 -15.27 -2.69
N GLY A 79 -10.81 -15.10 -2.36
CA GLY A 79 -11.63 -16.21 -1.85
C GLY A 79 -11.43 -16.52 -0.37
N GLY A 80 -11.17 -15.49 0.45
CA GLY A 80 -11.17 -15.59 1.91
C GLY A 80 -12.48 -16.21 2.40
N SER A 81 -12.51 -17.53 2.50
CA SER A 81 -13.64 -18.21 3.11
C SER A 81 -13.63 -17.81 4.58
N HIS A 82 -14.83 -17.52 5.08
CA HIS A 82 -15.05 -17.10 6.46
C HIS A 82 -14.76 -18.22 7.48
N SER A 83 -14.24 -19.36 7.02
CA SER A 83 -13.77 -20.44 7.85
C SER A 83 -12.27 -20.30 8.17
N ARG A 84 -11.90 -20.41 9.46
CA ARG A 84 -10.50 -20.54 9.92
C ARG A 84 -9.74 -21.69 9.24
N SER A 85 -10.44 -22.71 8.74
CA SER A 85 -9.82 -23.82 8.00
C SER A 85 -9.36 -23.44 6.59
N SER A 86 -9.80 -22.29 6.08
CA SER A 86 -9.60 -21.86 4.69
C SER A 86 -8.70 -20.62 4.56
N TRP A 87 -8.29 -20.00 5.66
CA TRP A 87 -7.44 -18.82 5.61
C TRP A 87 -6.14 -19.21 4.90
N PRO A 88 -5.85 -18.68 3.69
CA PRO A 88 -4.75 -19.18 2.89
C PRO A 88 -3.44 -18.98 3.64
N GLY A 89 -2.91 -20.06 4.23
CA GLY A 89 -1.59 -20.08 4.84
C GLY A 89 -1.48 -20.35 6.34
N GLY A 90 -2.57 -20.24 7.12
CA GLY A 90 -2.53 -20.45 8.58
C GLY A 90 -1.41 -19.67 9.32
N ALA A 91 -1.09 -20.07 10.55
CA ALA A 91 0.01 -19.48 11.33
C ALA A 91 1.37 -19.59 10.62
N LYS A 92 1.55 -20.62 9.78
CA LYS A 92 2.79 -20.87 9.03
C LYS A 92 3.07 -19.80 7.97
N SER A 93 2.05 -19.25 7.31
CA SER A 93 2.25 -18.16 6.35
C SER A 93 2.53 -16.84 7.03
N ILE A 94 1.95 -16.58 8.21
CA ILE A 94 2.30 -15.39 9.01
C ILE A 94 3.79 -15.39 9.38
N ALA A 95 4.32 -16.55 9.76
CA ALA A 95 5.75 -16.72 10.09
C ALA A 95 6.69 -16.55 8.87
N LYS A 96 6.19 -16.69 7.64
CA LYS A 96 6.97 -16.59 6.38
C LYS A 96 6.84 -15.25 5.66
N MET A 97 6.10 -14.31 6.23
CA MET A 97 5.90 -12.99 5.64
C MET A 97 7.22 -12.19 5.55
N PRO A 98 7.30 -11.17 4.68
CA PRO A 98 8.50 -10.34 4.52
C PRO A 98 9.03 -9.72 5.83
N TRP A 99 8.14 -9.40 6.77
CA TRP A 99 8.51 -8.86 8.09
C TRP A 99 9.37 -9.81 8.95
N ALA A 100 9.37 -11.12 8.68
CA ALA A 100 10.17 -12.08 9.43
C ALA A 100 11.67 -11.88 9.15
N ASN A 101 12.00 -11.42 7.95
CA ASN A 101 13.38 -11.13 7.54
C ASN A 101 13.83 -9.72 7.95
N ALA A 102 12.89 -8.80 8.19
CA ALA A 102 13.20 -7.40 8.50
C ALA A 102 12.23 -6.78 9.53
N PRO A 103 12.12 -7.36 10.74
CA PRO A 103 11.06 -6.99 11.69
C PRO A 103 11.15 -5.54 12.16
N GLU A 104 12.36 -4.98 12.26
CA GLU A 104 12.56 -3.57 12.64
C GLU A 104 12.02 -2.60 11.60
N ALA A 105 12.11 -2.93 10.30
CA ALA A 105 11.60 -2.07 9.23
C ALA A 105 10.06 -1.95 9.31
N PHE A 106 9.37 -3.02 9.70
CA PHE A 106 7.92 -3.04 9.86
C PHE A 106 7.47 -2.44 11.19
N ARG A 107 8.29 -2.52 12.25
CA ARG A 107 7.97 -1.97 13.58
C ARG A 107 8.16 -0.46 13.68
N ARG A 108 8.90 0.17 12.75
CA ARG A 108 9.11 1.62 12.70
C ARG A 108 7.78 2.39 12.87
N PRO A 109 7.70 3.33 13.82
CA PRO A 109 6.47 4.08 14.09
C PRO A 109 6.11 5.03 12.94
N ASP A 110 7.11 5.49 12.21
CA ASP A 110 7.02 6.40 11.06
C ASP A 110 6.93 5.67 9.71
N ALA A 111 6.84 4.33 9.70
CA ALA A 111 6.75 3.56 8.47
C ALA A 111 5.52 3.99 7.66
N SER A 112 5.77 4.43 6.43
CA SER A 112 4.77 5.09 5.60
C SER A 112 3.54 4.22 5.33
N TRP A 113 3.73 2.91 5.15
CA TRP A 113 2.65 1.93 4.94
C TRP A 113 1.56 1.96 6.03
N ARG A 114 1.88 2.37 7.26
CA ARG A 114 0.92 2.44 8.38
C ARG A 114 -0.16 3.50 8.19
N ARG A 115 0.11 4.50 7.35
CA ARG A 115 -0.78 5.62 7.04
C ARG A 115 -1.49 5.45 5.70
N MET A 116 -1.22 4.35 4.99
CA MET A 116 -1.83 4.06 3.70
C MET A 116 -3.19 3.39 3.89
N LEU A 117 -4.13 3.73 3.02
CA LEU A 117 -5.39 3.03 2.87
C LEU A 117 -5.13 1.61 2.34
N VAL A 118 -5.90 0.66 2.86
CA VAL A 118 -5.89 -0.75 2.42
C VAL A 118 -6.57 -0.90 1.06
N VAL A 119 -7.62 -0.11 0.84
CA VAL A 119 -8.45 -0.10 -0.37
C VAL A 119 -8.89 1.33 -0.66
N GLN A 120 -9.01 1.68 -1.94
CA GLN A 120 -9.59 2.94 -2.38
C GLN A 120 -10.73 2.70 -3.39
N PRO A 121 -11.88 3.40 -3.30
CA PRO A 121 -12.21 4.34 -2.23
C PRO A 121 -12.29 3.63 -0.85
N PRO A 122 -12.16 4.36 0.28
CA PRO A 122 -12.19 3.75 1.61
C PRO A 122 -13.42 2.88 1.81
N ALA A 123 -13.24 1.72 2.44
CA ALA A 123 -14.35 0.83 2.74
C ALA A 123 -15.38 1.55 3.64
N PRO A 124 -16.68 1.57 3.28
CA PRO A 124 -17.70 2.26 4.05
C PRO A 124 -18.07 1.52 5.34
N THR A 125 -17.67 0.26 5.49
CA THR A 125 -18.07 -0.59 6.61
C THR A 125 -16.93 -1.52 7.01
N LEU A 126 -16.69 -1.63 8.31
CA LEU A 126 -15.78 -2.61 8.92
C LEU A 126 -16.60 -3.67 9.64
N ILE A 127 -16.36 -4.95 9.32
CA ILE A 127 -17.02 -6.08 9.98
C ILE A 127 -15.96 -6.82 10.79
N VAL A 128 -16.20 -6.93 12.11
CA VAL A 128 -15.37 -7.74 13.01
C VAL A 128 -16.07 -9.07 13.25
N LYS A 129 -15.42 -10.18 12.89
CA LYS A 129 -15.93 -11.54 13.13
C LYS A 129 -15.18 -12.16 14.29
N HIS A 130 -15.89 -12.43 15.38
CA HIS A 130 -15.35 -13.22 16.49
C HIS A 130 -15.41 -14.69 16.12
N ILE A 131 -14.26 -15.37 16.21
CA ILE A 131 -14.17 -16.81 15.93
C ILE A 131 -13.68 -17.49 17.20
N SER A 132 -14.57 -18.21 17.89
CA SER A 132 -14.26 -19.04 19.05
C SER A 132 -14.01 -20.49 18.61
N HIS A 133 -13.20 -21.21 19.38
CA HIS A 133 -12.92 -22.63 19.17
C HIS A 133 -13.05 -23.36 20.50
N ALA A 134 -13.90 -24.39 20.56
CA ALA A 134 -13.91 -25.36 21.63
C ALA A 134 -13.08 -26.57 21.17
N ARG A 135 -12.08 -26.99 21.95
CA ARG A 135 -11.48 -28.30 21.76
C ARG A 135 -12.51 -29.30 22.29
N GLY A 136 -13.19 -30.01 21.39
CA GLY A 136 -13.92 -31.23 21.77
C GLY A 136 -12.89 -32.19 22.36
N GLY A 137 -13.02 -32.49 23.65
CA GLY A 137 -12.32 -33.62 24.23
C GLY A 137 -13.09 -34.87 23.84
N ASP A 138 -12.41 -35.83 23.24
CA ASP A 138 -12.94 -37.17 23.06
C ASP A 138 -13.04 -37.80 24.46
N PHE A 139 -14.25 -38.17 24.88
CA PHE A 139 -14.52 -38.91 26.12
C PHE A 139 -14.26 -40.40 25.91
#